data_AF-G7CF50-F1
#
_entry.id   AF-G7CF50-F1
#
_cell.length_a   1.000
_cell.length_b   1.000
_cell.length_c   1.000
_cell.angle_alpha   90.00
_cell.angle_beta   90.00
_cell.angle_gamma   90.00
#
_symmetry.space_group_name_H-M   'P 1'
#
loop_
_entity.id
_entity.type
_entity.pdbx_description
1 polymer ?
#
loop_
_entity_poly.entity_id
_entity_poly.type
_entity_poly.pdbx_seq_one_letter_code
_entity_poly.pdbx_strand_id
1 'polypeptide(L)'
;MAAYHWRTLRQRMRANGITDPMALPSMHAIIDETEALALEAAGAGTDDPDRARRERQELLDKLYAPAPEGAEDLNGEQYQPPPAGFEDPAEVEASFDAFSRALGAR
;
A
#
# COMPACT_ATOMS: atom_id res chain seq x y z
N MET A 1 20.28 9.04 -2.85
CA MET A 1 19.06 8.22 -2.79
C MET A 1 18.56 7.83 -4.19
N ALA A 2 18.22 8.77 -5.09
CA ALA A 2 17.70 8.46 -6.43
C ALA A 2 18.60 7.55 -7.32
N ALA A 3 19.93 7.70 -7.25
CA ALA A 3 20.85 6.92 -8.09
C ALA A 3 20.91 5.41 -7.78
N TYR A 4 20.59 5.00 -6.55
CA TYR A 4 20.67 3.59 -6.13
C TYR A 4 19.51 2.78 -6.73
N HIS A 5 18.30 3.32 -6.65
CA HIS A 5 17.10 2.70 -7.21
C HIS A 5 17.14 2.64 -8.75
N TRP A 6 17.72 3.66 -9.41
CA TRP A 6 17.93 3.66 -10.86
C TRP A 6 18.87 2.56 -11.34
N ARG A 7 19.85 2.13 -10.54
CA ARG A 7 20.75 1.03 -10.91
C ARG A 7 20.00 -0.31 -10.94
N THR A 8 19.21 -0.59 -9.91
CA THR A 8 18.42 -1.83 -9.80
C THR A 8 17.43 -1.95 -10.95
N LEU A 9 16.71 -0.88 -11.25
CA LEU A 9 15.77 -0.84 -12.37
C LEU A 9 16.46 -1.15 -13.71
N ARG A 10 17.59 -0.48 -14.00
CA ARG A 10 18.37 -0.76 -15.22
C ARG A 10 18.88 -2.19 -15.29
N GLN A 11 19.27 -2.80 -14.17
CA GLN A 11 19.75 -4.18 -14.15
C GLN A 11 18.64 -5.17 -14.49
N ARG A 12 17.44 -4.99 -13.91
CA ARG A 12 16.25 -5.78 -14.22
C ARG A 12 15.85 -5.66 -15.68
N MET A 13 15.75 -4.43 -16.19
CA MET A 13 15.40 -4.18 -17.59
C MET A 13 16.40 -4.81 -18.56
N ARG A 14 17.71 -4.74 -18.24
CA ARG A 14 18.76 -5.42 -19.02
C ARG A 14 18.65 -6.93 -18.96
N ALA A 15 18.30 -7.51 -17.82
CA ALA A 15 18.04 -8.95 -17.71
C ALA A 15 16.88 -9.39 -18.60
N ASN A 16 15.91 -8.51 -18.83
CA ASN A 16 14.79 -8.69 -19.75
C ASN A 16 15.11 -8.31 -21.21
N GLY A 17 16.37 -8.01 -21.54
CA GLY A 17 16.83 -7.68 -22.89
C GLY A 17 16.72 -6.20 -23.28
N ILE A 18 16.24 -5.33 -22.40
CA ILE A 18 16.11 -3.88 -22.65
C ILE A 18 17.44 -3.21 -22.31
N THR A 19 18.22 -2.86 -23.34
CA THR A 19 19.58 -2.32 -23.17
C THR A 19 19.59 -0.83 -22.81
N ASP A 20 18.65 -0.08 -23.40
CA ASP A 20 18.42 1.34 -23.15
C ASP A 20 16.97 1.60 -22.74
N PRO A 21 16.70 1.82 -21.45
CA PRO A 21 15.36 2.17 -20.97
C PRO A 21 14.81 3.47 -21.58
N MET A 22 15.68 4.40 -21.96
CA MET A 22 15.25 5.70 -22.50
C MET A 22 14.83 5.61 -23.96
N ALA A 23 15.13 4.49 -24.64
CA ALA A 23 14.68 4.20 -25.99
C ALA A 23 13.29 3.54 -26.03
N LEU A 24 12.63 3.35 -24.88
CA LEU A 24 11.31 2.74 -24.83
C LEU A 24 10.24 3.64 -25.46
N PRO A 25 9.16 3.06 -26.03
CA PRO A 25 8.12 3.83 -26.71
C PRO A 25 7.37 4.83 -25.82
N SER A 26 7.36 4.61 -24.50
CA SER A 26 6.65 5.43 -23.53
C SER A 26 7.38 5.43 -22.19
N MET A 27 7.40 6.59 -21.53
CA MET A 27 7.90 6.73 -20.15
C MET A 27 7.11 5.90 -19.14
N HIS A 28 5.87 5.54 -19.46
CA HIS A 28 5.03 4.68 -18.61
C HIS A 28 5.67 3.31 -18.40
N ALA A 29 6.36 2.75 -19.41
CA ALA A 29 7.04 1.47 -19.26
C ALA A 29 8.14 1.48 -18.17
N ILE A 30 8.75 2.64 -17.92
CA ILE A 30 9.72 2.81 -16.83
C ILE A 30 8.98 2.94 -15.49
N ILE A 31 7.84 3.61 -15.47
CA ILE A 31 6.99 3.78 -14.28
C ILE A 31 6.44 2.42 -13.84
N ASP A 32 5.90 1.63 -14.76
CA ASP A 32 5.36 0.30 -14.51
C ASP A 32 6.42 -0.65 -13.91
N GLU A 33 7.64 -0.64 -14.45
CA GLU A 33 8.75 -1.43 -13.90
C GLU A 33 9.22 -0.92 -12.52
N THR A 34 9.12 0.39 -12.29
CA THR A 34 9.44 0.98 -10.97
C THR A 34 8.40 0.58 -9.94
N GLU A 35 7.12 0.58 -10.31
CA GLU A 35 6.02 0.13 -9.46
C GLU A 35 6.16 -1.37 -9.15
N ALA A 36 6.41 -2.21 -10.15
CA ALA A 36 6.62 -3.64 -9.94
C ALA A 36 7.75 -3.91 -8.93
N LEU A 37 8.86 -3.17 -9.04
CA LEU A 37 9.96 -3.26 -8.09
C LEU A 37 9.55 -2.80 -6.67
N ALA A 38 8.74 -1.75 -6.57
CA ALA A 38 8.24 -1.25 -5.28
C ALA A 38 7.27 -2.25 -4.62
N LEU A 39 6.40 -2.87 -5.40
CA LEU A 39 5.47 -3.92 -4.93
C LEU A 39 6.19 -5.19 -4.51
N GLU A 40 7.27 -5.58 -5.20
CA GLU A 40 8.12 -6.71 -4.80
C GLU A 40 8.89 -6.42 -3.51
N ALA A 41 9.29 -5.17 -3.29
CA ALA A 41 9.95 -4.76 -2.06
C ALA A 41 8.97 -4.65 -0.87
N ALA A 42 7.71 -4.27 -1.13
CA ALA A 42 6.67 -4.19 -0.11
C ALA A 42 6.34 -5.58 0.45
N GLY A 43 6.50 -5.77 1.76
CA GLY A 43 6.32 -7.07 2.40
C GLY A 43 7.50 -8.03 2.28
N ALA A 44 8.61 -7.67 1.62
CA ALA A 44 9.77 -8.56 1.46
C ALA A 44 10.52 -8.88 2.78
N GLY A 45 10.28 -8.10 3.84
CA GLY A 45 10.91 -8.25 5.15
C GLY A 45 10.08 -8.98 6.20
N THR A 46 8.92 -9.55 5.82
CA THR A 46 8.02 -10.22 6.77
C THR A 46 7.63 -11.62 6.30
N ASP A 47 7.65 -12.57 7.22
CA ASP A 47 7.15 -13.94 7.00
C ASP A 47 5.63 -14.04 7.21
N ASP A 48 4.98 -12.95 7.64
CA ASP A 48 3.53 -12.88 7.84
C ASP A 48 2.84 -12.50 6.52
N PRO A 49 2.05 -13.40 5.91
CA PRO A 49 1.38 -13.15 4.64
C PRO A 49 0.35 -12.02 4.71
N ASP A 50 -0.31 -11.84 5.86
CA ASP A 50 -1.32 -10.79 6.05
C ASP A 50 -0.65 -9.42 6.15
N ARG A 51 0.49 -9.35 6.85
CA ARG A 51 1.30 -8.14 6.90
C ARG A 51 1.86 -7.77 5.52
N ALA A 52 2.39 -8.75 4.78
CA ALA A 52 2.87 -8.50 3.41
C ALA A 52 1.75 -8.02 2.48
N ARG A 53 0.50 -8.49 2.68
CA ARG A 53 -0.67 -8.01 1.94
C ARG A 53 -1.02 -6.57 2.32
N ARG A 54 -1.03 -6.23 3.61
CA ARG A 54 -1.30 -4.85 4.09
C ARG A 54 -0.27 -3.86 3.57
N GLU A 55 1.02 -4.18 3.66
CA GLU A 55 2.09 -3.29 3.19
C GLU A 55 2.00 -3.01 1.67
N ARG A 56 1.60 -4.01 0.88
CA ARG A 56 1.33 -3.83 -0.56
C ARG A 56 0.10 -2.96 -0.81
N GLN A 57 -0.97 -3.17 -0.06
CA GLN A 57 -2.19 -2.36 -0.17
C GLN A 57 -1.92 -0.90 0.19
N GLU A 58 -1.21 -0.63 1.29
CA GLU A 58 -0.83 0.73 1.70
C GLU A 58 0.01 1.46 0.65
N LEU A 59 0.88 0.74 -0.06
CA LEU A 59 1.64 1.31 -1.16
C LEU A 59 0.72 1.72 -2.31
N LEU A 60 -0.22 0.84 -2.71
CA LEU A 60 -1.18 1.15 -3.77
C LEU A 60 -2.11 2.31 -3.38
N ASP A 61 -2.56 2.35 -2.13
CA ASP A 61 -3.39 3.44 -1.63
C ASP A 61 -2.62 4.77 -1.71
N LYS A 62 -1.33 4.81 -1.38
CA LYS A 62 -0.52 6.03 -1.53
C LYS A 62 -0.34 6.49 -2.98
N LEU A 63 -0.29 5.55 -3.93
CA LEU A 63 -0.04 5.84 -5.33
C LEU A 63 -1.32 6.19 -6.10
N TYR A 64 -2.43 5.55 -5.73
CA TYR A 64 -3.65 5.53 -6.54
C TYR A 64 -4.91 5.89 -5.78
N ALA A 65 -4.85 6.10 -4.46
CA ALA A 65 -6.02 6.62 -3.78
C ALA A 65 -6.43 7.92 -4.46
N PRO A 66 -7.75 8.11 -4.69
CA PRO A 66 -8.25 9.35 -5.24
C PRO A 66 -7.68 10.50 -4.41
N ALA A 67 -7.11 11.50 -5.11
CA ALA A 67 -6.72 12.74 -4.46
C ALA A 67 -7.97 13.27 -3.73
N PRO A 68 -7.84 13.75 -2.49
CA PRO A 68 -8.95 14.29 -1.71
C PRO A 68 -9.47 15.62 -2.28
N GLU A 69 -9.38 15.88 -3.59
CA GLU A 69 -9.90 17.09 -4.22
C GLU A 69 -11.43 17.13 -4.07
N GLY A 70 -11.87 17.98 -3.12
CA GLY A 70 -13.25 18.09 -2.63
C GLY A 70 -13.46 17.66 -1.18
N ALA A 71 -12.49 17.01 -0.54
CA ALA A 71 -12.48 16.74 0.90
C ALA A 71 -11.82 17.91 1.63
N GLU A 72 -12.60 18.96 1.88
CA GLU A 72 -12.19 20.09 2.72
C GLU A 72 -12.08 19.69 4.20
N ASP A 73 -12.79 18.64 4.61
CA ASP A 73 -12.77 18.08 5.97
C ASP A 73 -12.61 16.55 5.95
N LEU A 74 -11.74 16.03 6.82
CA LEU A 74 -11.86 14.66 7.31
C LEU A 74 -13.19 14.60 8.05
N ASN A 75 -14.15 13.84 7.51
CA ASN A 75 -15.53 13.72 8.00
C ASN A 75 -16.44 14.91 7.62
N GLY A 76 -17.13 14.81 6.47
CA GLY A 76 -18.07 15.84 5.97
C GLY A 76 -19.32 16.04 6.85
N GLU A 77 -20.24 16.92 6.45
CA GLU A 77 -21.40 17.36 7.26
C GLU A 77 -22.32 16.25 7.81
N GLN A 78 -22.27 15.06 7.22
CA GLN A 78 -23.06 13.90 7.64
C GLN A 78 -22.29 12.90 8.49
N TYR A 79 -21.04 13.20 8.84
CA TYR A 79 -20.28 12.35 9.73
C TYR A 79 -20.92 12.33 11.10
N GLN A 80 -21.32 11.13 11.50
CA GLN A 80 -21.67 10.87 12.87
C GLN A 80 -20.39 10.45 13.59
N PRO A 81 -19.99 11.14 14.66
CA PRO A 81 -18.90 10.67 15.48
C PRO A 81 -19.21 9.25 15.96
N PRO A 82 -18.18 8.44 16.26
CA PRO A 82 -18.39 7.12 16.83
C PRO A 82 -19.34 7.22 18.02
N PRO A 83 -20.27 6.27 18.19
CA PRO A 83 -21.11 6.22 19.37
C PRO A 83 -20.27 6.26 20.64
N ALA A 84 -20.80 6.83 21.72
CA ALA A 84 -20.11 6.88 23.01
C ALA A 84 -19.63 5.47 23.40
N GLY A 85 -18.34 5.33 23.73
CA GLY A 85 -17.66 4.05 23.99
C GLY A 85 -16.90 3.45 22.80
N PHE A 86 -16.83 4.14 21.65
CA PHE A 86 -16.00 3.78 20.50
C PHE A 86 -14.85 4.79 20.26
N GLU A 87 -14.51 5.61 21.27
CA GLU A 87 -13.47 6.64 21.14
C GLU A 87 -12.04 6.06 21.12
N ASP A 88 -11.83 4.86 21.69
CA ASP A 88 -10.56 4.15 21.69
C ASP A 88 -10.59 2.99 20.66
N PRO A 89 -9.91 3.13 19.50
CA PRO A 89 -9.84 2.07 18.50
C PRO A 89 -9.29 0.75 19.04
N ALA A 90 -8.36 0.80 20.01
CA ALA A 90 -7.76 -0.39 20.59
C ALA A 90 -8.73 -1.17 21.49
N GLU A 91 -9.59 -0.47 22.24
CA GLU A 91 -10.64 -1.10 23.05
C GLU A 91 -11.74 -1.72 22.19
N VAL A 92 -12.09 -1.06 21.08
CA VAL A 92 -13.05 -1.58 20.09
C VAL A 92 -12.52 -2.87 19.46
N GLU A 93 -11.28 -2.85 18.96
CA GLU A 93 -10.66 -4.03 18.35
C GLU A 93 -10.54 -5.20 19.34
N ALA A 94 -10.14 -4.92 20.59
CA ALA A 94 -10.08 -5.94 21.64
C ALA A 94 -11.47 -6.54 21.96
N SER A 95 -12.53 -5.73 21.91
CA SER A 95 -13.91 -6.18 22.15
C SER A 95 -14.41 -7.07 21.01
N PHE A 96 -14.11 -6.71 19.76
CA PHE A 96 -14.42 -7.53 18.59
C PHE A 96 -13.64 -8.85 18.60
N ASP A 97 -12.37 -8.83 18.99
CA ASP A 97 -11.54 -10.02 19.16
C ASP A 97 -12.08 -10.95 20.26
N ALA A 98 -12.52 -10.38 21.38
CA ALA A 98 -13.13 -11.16 22.45
C ALA A 98 -14.45 -11.81 21.99
N PHE A 99 -15.27 -11.07 21.24
CA PHE A 99 -16.52 -11.56 20.68
C PHE A 99 -16.32 -12.64 19.62
N SER A 100 -15.38 -12.46 18.69
CA SER A 100 -15.07 -13.44 17.65
C SER A 100 -14.56 -14.76 18.23
N ARG A 101 -13.70 -14.68 19.25
CA ARG A 101 -13.24 -15.85 20.04
C ARG A 101 -14.40 -16.53 20.77
N ALA A 102 -15.35 -15.77 21.33
CA ALA A 102 -16.52 -16.32 22.01
C ALA A 102 -17.50 -17.01 21.06
N LEU A 103 -17.60 -16.54 19.81
CA LEU A 103 -18.40 -17.16 18.73
C LEU A 103 -17.71 -18.34 18.04
N GLY A 104 -16.50 -18.70 18.47
CA GLY A 104 -15.81 -19.90 17.99
C GLY A 104 -15.26 -19.75 16.57
N ALA A 105 -15.07 -18.52 16.07
CA ALA A 105 -14.24 -18.28 14.90
C ALA A 105 -12.79 -18.63 15.30
N ARG A 106 -12.38 -19.85 14.99
CA ARG A 106 -10.98 -20.29 15.04
C ARG A 106 -10.30 -19.98 13.73
#